data_AF-A0A519YGW7-F1
#
_entry.id   AF-A0A519YGW7-F1
#
_cell.length_a   1.000
_cell.length_b   1.000
_cell.length_c   1.000
_cell.angle_alpha   90.00
_cell.angle_beta   90.00
_cell.angle_gamma   90.00
#
_symmetry.space_group_name_H-M   'P 1'
#
loop_
_entity.id
_entity.type
_entity.pdbx_description
1 polymer ?
#
loop_
_entity_poly.entity_id
_entity_poly.type
_entity_poly.pdbx_seq_one_letter_code
_entity_poly.pdbx_strand_id
1 'polypeptide(L)'
;ITGILLFLNYLPSSKHFHIITAFPNVWYSRLVPQGQFSNVESITHEVKAMMDPSYEVPAPATNPDGSAVAPTPFGAKDVEDLPWTALMNSYACTECGRCTSVCPANLTGKLLSPRKIIMDTRDRVEEKYNSPLIFHPNVYGEEAKHEPVTDLMAATLLRGKVTPEELWACTTCNACVESCPVNINPLESIIEMRRFLVLEESAAPNSLNVMFSNIENNGAPWAFSPSDRLNWADELYAAEKATV
;
A
#
# COMPACT_ATOMS: atom_id res chain seq x y z
N ILE A 1 -32.74 11.79 23.83
CA ILE A 1 -32.05 10.49 24.00
C ILE A 1 -32.37 9.54 22.85
N THR A 2 -33.64 9.25 22.56
CA THR A 2 -34.04 8.35 21.45
C THR A 2 -33.45 8.75 20.10
N GLY A 3 -33.49 10.03 19.72
CA GLY A 3 -32.88 10.49 18.46
C GLY A 3 -31.37 10.29 18.38
N ILE A 4 -30.65 10.43 19.51
CA ILE A 4 -29.20 10.18 19.58
C ILE A 4 -28.92 8.69 19.40
N LEU A 5 -29.69 7.82 20.07
CA LEU A 5 -29.56 6.37 19.92
C LEU A 5 -29.88 5.90 18.50
N LEU A 6 -30.92 6.45 17.87
CA LEU A 6 -31.24 6.16 16.47
C LEU A 6 -30.10 6.61 15.53
N PHE A 7 -29.56 7.80 15.74
CA PHE A 7 -28.43 8.28 14.96
C PHE A 7 -27.18 7.40 15.15
N LEU A 8 -26.87 7.00 16.39
CA LEU A 8 -25.74 6.13 16.68
C LEU A 8 -25.82 4.78 15.95
N ASN A 9 -27.02 4.20 15.82
CA ASN A 9 -27.23 2.96 15.07
C ASN A 9 -27.22 3.17 13.55
N TYR A 10 -27.53 4.39 13.08
CA TYR A 10 -27.44 4.76 11.66
C TYR A 10 -26.00 5.07 11.21
N LEU A 11 -25.12 5.50 12.13
CA LEU A 11 -23.75 5.88 11.80
C LEU A 11 -22.99 4.80 11.00
N PRO A 12 -22.99 3.50 11.40
CA PRO A 12 -22.28 2.44 10.67
C PRO A 12 -22.72 2.21 9.23
N SER A 13 -23.97 2.54 8.85
CA SER A 13 -24.48 2.42 7.47
C SER A 13 -24.43 3.70 6.67
N SER A 14 -24.00 4.79 7.28
CA SER A 14 -24.04 6.09 6.66
C SER A 14 -22.64 6.57 6.29
N LYS A 15 -22.58 7.53 5.37
CA LYS A 15 -21.38 8.31 5.07
C LYS A 15 -20.72 8.99 6.29
N HIS A 16 -21.42 9.05 7.43
CA HIS A 16 -20.93 9.66 8.66
C HIS A 16 -20.20 8.67 9.58
N PHE A 17 -19.98 7.41 9.17
CA PHE A 17 -19.25 6.45 9.99
C PHE A 17 -17.83 6.94 10.37
N HIS A 18 -17.23 7.80 9.54
CA HIS A 18 -15.99 8.51 9.82
C HIS A 18 -15.99 9.27 11.16
N ILE A 19 -17.14 9.68 11.69
CA ILE A 19 -17.24 10.34 13.00
C ILE A 19 -16.81 9.40 14.14
N ILE A 20 -17.18 8.12 14.03
CA ILE A 20 -16.80 7.09 15.02
C ILE A 20 -15.36 6.66 14.78
N THR A 21 -14.98 6.42 13.52
CA THR A 21 -13.68 5.84 13.17
C THR A 21 -12.54 6.84 13.15
N ALA A 22 -12.80 8.15 13.07
CA ALA A 22 -11.75 9.17 13.16
C ALA A 22 -11.00 9.15 14.50
N PHE A 23 -11.68 8.89 15.62
CA PHE A 23 -11.01 8.79 16.92
C PHE A 23 -9.98 7.65 16.98
N PRO A 24 -10.34 6.37 16.71
CA PRO A 24 -9.36 5.30 16.68
C PRO A 24 -8.32 5.51 15.57
N ASN A 25 -8.68 6.13 14.44
CA ASN A 25 -7.71 6.44 13.38
C ASN A 25 -6.60 7.38 13.85
N VAL A 26 -6.97 8.45 14.55
CA VAL A 26 -6.01 9.40 15.13
C VAL A 26 -5.20 8.73 16.26
N TRP A 27 -5.85 7.91 17.08
CA TRP A 27 -5.18 7.18 18.16
C TRP A 27 -4.11 6.20 17.65
N TYR A 28 -4.42 5.45 16.60
CA TYR A 28 -3.51 4.49 15.95
C TYR A 28 -2.75 5.10 14.77
N SER A 29 -2.64 6.43 14.73
CA SER A 29 -1.88 7.12 13.70
C SER A 29 -0.41 6.70 13.73
N ARG A 30 0.18 6.63 12.54
CA ARG A 30 1.56 6.23 12.36
C ARG A 30 2.51 7.30 12.94
N LEU A 31 3.34 6.90 13.90
CA LEU A 31 4.27 7.80 14.61
C LEU A 31 5.67 7.90 13.96
N VAL A 32 5.96 7.05 12.98
CA VAL A 32 7.22 7.13 12.23
C VAL A 32 7.20 8.31 11.24
N PRO A 33 8.38 8.82 10.84
CA PRO A 33 8.47 9.86 9.83
C PRO A 33 7.62 9.56 8.59
N GLN A 34 6.90 10.60 8.15
CA GLN A 34 6.06 10.50 6.96
C GLN A 34 6.92 10.13 5.75
N GLY A 35 6.46 9.19 4.94
CA GLY A 35 7.19 8.71 3.75
C GLY A 35 8.18 7.58 4.02
N GLN A 36 8.39 7.18 5.29
CA GLN A 36 9.14 5.96 5.59
C GLN A 36 8.37 4.71 5.13
N PHE A 37 9.00 3.85 4.34
CA PHE A 37 8.42 2.55 3.97
C PHE A 37 8.65 1.50 5.06
N SER A 38 7.70 0.60 5.21
CA SER A 38 7.87 -0.63 5.99
C SER A 38 8.73 -1.60 5.20
N ASN A 39 9.62 -2.31 5.90
CA ASN A 39 10.33 -3.44 5.33
C ASN A 39 9.41 -4.67 5.38
N VAL A 40 9.52 -5.51 4.36
CA VAL A 40 8.87 -6.82 4.36
C VAL A 40 9.78 -7.77 5.14
N GLU A 41 9.32 -8.24 6.30
CA GLU A 41 10.16 -9.02 7.22
C GLU A 41 10.65 -10.33 6.57
N SER A 42 9.79 -11.02 5.81
CA SER A 42 10.16 -12.24 5.09
C SER A 42 11.33 -12.01 4.12
N ILE A 43 11.25 -10.97 3.28
CA ILE A 43 12.34 -10.61 2.36
C ILE A 43 13.60 -10.18 3.14
N THR A 44 13.41 -9.49 4.26
CA THR A 44 14.54 -9.02 5.09
C THR A 44 15.35 -10.19 5.65
N HIS A 45 14.70 -11.28 6.06
CA HIS A 45 15.40 -12.48 6.52
C HIS A 45 16.15 -13.19 5.40
N GLU A 46 15.54 -13.33 4.22
CA GLU A 46 16.19 -13.94 3.04
C GLU A 46 17.43 -13.14 2.61
N VAL A 47 17.31 -11.81 2.54
CA VAL A 47 18.44 -10.93 2.17
C VAL A 47 19.56 -11.02 3.22
N LYS A 48 19.22 -11.04 4.52
CA LYS A 48 20.23 -11.20 5.58
C LYS A 48 20.93 -12.55 5.49
N ALA A 49 20.21 -13.63 5.19
CA ALA A 49 20.78 -14.96 4.99
C ALA A 49 21.71 -15.01 3.76
N MET A 50 21.41 -14.26 2.69
CA MET A 50 22.30 -14.13 1.53
C MET A 50 23.57 -13.31 1.82
N MET A 51 23.47 -12.29 2.69
CA MET A 51 24.60 -11.39 3.01
C MET A 51 25.51 -11.93 4.12
N ASP A 52 24.96 -12.67 5.08
CA ASP A 52 25.69 -13.22 6.22
C ASP A 52 25.42 -14.73 6.33
N PRO A 53 26.41 -15.59 5.98
CA PRO A 53 26.28 -17.05 6.08
C PRO A 53 26.05 -17.56 7.51
N SER A 54 26.28 -16.74 8.54
CA SER A 54 26.04 -17.08 9.95
C SER A 54 24.64 -16.70 10.44
N TYR A 55 23.84 -16.04 9.61
CA TYR A 55 22.49 -15.62 9.95
C TYR A 55 21.51 -16.80 9.84
N GLU A 56 20.92 -17.19 10.97
CA GLU A 56 19.87 -18.20 11.01
C GLU A 56 18.50 -17.55 10.75
N VAL A 57 17.82 -18.01 9.69
CA VAL A 57 16.46 -17.57 9.36
C VAL A 57 15.50 -18.08 10.44
N PRO A 58 14.68 -17.21 11.06
CA PRO A 58 13.69 -17.64 12.04
C PRO A 58 12.71 -18.65 11.43
N ALA A 59 12.34 -19.67 12.19
CA ALA A 59 11.36 -20.66 11.73
C ALA A 59 10.02 -19.96 11.40
N PRO A 60 9.34 -20.35 10.31
CA PRO A 60 8.06 -19.75 9.94
C PRO A 60 7.03 -19.92 11.05
N ALA A 61 6.15 -18.94 11.20
CA ALA A 61 5.07 -19.01 12.18
C ALA A 61 4.23 -20.27 11.95
N THR A 62 3.96 -21.00 13.03
CA THR A 62 3.07 -22.15 13.02
C THR A 62 1.72 -21.75 13.60
N ASN A 63 0.65 -22.28 13.01
CA ASN A 63 -0.69 -22.19 13.56
C ASN A 63 -0.74 -22.93 14.92
N PRO A 64 -1.75 -22.66 15.77
CA PRO A 64 -1.92 -23.35 17.06
C PRO A 64 -2.02 -24.89 16.94
N ASP A 65 -2.34 -25.41 15.75
CA ASP A 65 -2.41 -26.84 15.42
C ASP A 65 -1.08 -27.43 14.93
N GLY A 66 0.00 -26.63 14.88
CA GLY A 66 1.32 -27.04 14.41
C GLY A 66 1.48 -27.06 12.88
N SER A 67 0.45 -26.66 12.11
CA SER A 67 0.59 -26.48 10.67
C SER A 67 1.39 -25.21 10.35
N ALA A 68 2.14 -25.22 9.24
CA ALA A 68 2.82 -24.01 8.77
C ALA A 68 1.78 -22.97 8.33
N VAL A 69 1.91 -21.72 8.80
CA VAL A 69 1.10 -20.62 8.30
C VAL A 69 1.40 -20.45 6.81
N ALA A 70 0.36 -20.36 5.98
CA ALA A 70 0.52 -20.15 4.55
C ALA A 70 1.32 -18.84 4.32
N PRO A 71 2.25 -18.81 3.33
CA PRO A 71 3.00 -17.59 3.03
C PRO A 71 2.04 -16.45 2.73
N THR A 72 2.23 -15.32 3.42
CA THR A 72 1.51 -14.09 3.07
C THR A 72 2.01 -13.62 1.71
N PRO A 73 1.13 -13.28 0.75
CA PRO A 73 1.54 -12.73 -0.54
C PRO A 73 2.40 -11.48 -0.36
N PHE A 74 3.31 -11.23 -1.30
CA PHE A 74 4.08 -10.00 -1.29
C PHE A 74 3.24 -8.81 -1.74
N GLY A 75 2.95 -7.88 -0.83
CA GLY A 75 2.11 -6.72 -1.13
C GLY A 75 0.62 -7.04 -1.03
N ALA A 76 -0.22 -6.20 -1.64
CA ALA A 76 -1.67 -6.33 -1.54
C ALA A 76 -2.37 -6.49 -2.89
N LYS A 77 -3.06 -7.63 -3.07
CA LYS A 77 -3.99 -7.84 -4.18
C LYS A 77 -5.37 -7.33 -3.81
N ASP A 78 -5.79 -7.60 -2.58
CA ASP A 78 -7.11 -7.28 -2.08
C ASP A 78 -7.07 -6.69 -0.66
N VAL A 79 -8.24 -6.33 -0.11
CA VAL A 79 -8.35 -5.67 1.20
C VAL A 79 -7.83 -6.50 2.38
N GLU A 80 -7.75 -7.82 2.25
CA GLU A 80 -7.23 -8.72 3.30
C GLU A 80 -5.71 -8.67 3.43
N ASP A 81 -5.03 -8.30 2.35
CA ASP A 81 -3.57 -8.21 2.30
C ASP A 81 -3.07 -6.84 2.81
N LEU A 82 -3.98 -5.86 2.94
CA LEU A 82 -3.66 -4.55 3.49
C LEU A 82 -3.54 -4.61 5.01
N PRO A 83 -2.69 -3.77 5.62
CA PRO A 83 -2.65 -3.66 7.07
C PRO A 83 -4.01 -3.18 7.59
N TRP A 84 -4.42 -3.68 8.75
CA TRP A 84 -5.70 -3.30 9.36
C TRP A 84 -5.86 -1.78 9.55
N THR A 85 -4.74 -1.05 9.74
CA THR A 85 -4.71 0.42 9.81
C THR A 85 -5.15 1.07 8.50
N ALA A 86 -4.81 0.50 7.34
CA ALA A 86 -5.26 0.98 6.05
C ALA A 86 -6.77 0.75 5.85
N LEU A 87 -7.33 -0.33 6.40
CA LEU A 87 -8.77 -0.56 6.42
C LEU A 87 -9.48 0.43 7.35
N MET A 88 -8.88 0.78 8.49
CA MET A 88 -9.44 1.80 9.37
C MET A 88 -9.41 3.20 8.73
N ASN A 89 -8.30 3.52 8.06
CA ASN A 89 -8.13 4.76 7.30
C ASN A 89 -9.23 4.94 6.22
N SER A 90 -9.68 3.85 5.59
CA SER A 90 -10.72 3.90 4.55
C SER A 90 -12.08 4.36 5.11
N TYR A 91 -12.46 3.84 6.29
CA TYR A 91 -13.67 4.26 6.99
C TYR A 91 -13.55 5.64 7.67
N ALA A 92 -12.35 6.06 8.05
CA ALA A 92 -12.12 7.37 8.68
C ALA A 92 -12.06 8.53 7.67
N CYS A 93 -12.04 8.23 6.37
CA CYS A 93 -11.99 9.24 5.32
C CYS A 93 -13.22 10.16 5.36
N THR A 94 -12.99 11.47 5.42
CA THR A 94 -14.04 12.50 5.41
C THR A 94 -14.40 12.98 4.00
N GLU A 95 -13.82 12.38 2.96
CA GLU A 95 -14.02 12.73 1.55
C GLU A 95 -13.68 14.18 1.16
N CYS A 96 -12.99 14.93 2.04
CA CYS A 96 -12.68 16.35 1.89
C CYS A 96 -11.87 16.71 0.63
N GLY A 97 -11.19 15.74 0.01
CA GLY A 97 -10.48 15.92 -1.28
C GLY A 97 -9.14 16.64 -1.20
N ARG A 98 -8.65 16.99 0.00
CA ARG A 98 -7.37 17.71 0.15
C ARG A 98 -6.18 16.94 -0.41
N CYS A 99 -6.17 15.62 -0.21
CA CYS A 99 -5.13 14.75 -0.75
C CYS A 99 -5.14 14.70 -2.29
N THR A 100 -6.30 14.88 -2.93
CA THR A 100 -6.44 14.98 -4.39
C THR A 100 -5.99 16.35 -4.90
N SER A 101 -6.38 17.44 -4.21
CA SER A 101 -6.05 18.81 -4.65
C SER A 101 -4.56 19.14 -4.57
N VAL A 102 -3.80 18.48 -3.69
CA VAL A 102 -2.34 18.64 -3.61
C VAL A 102 -1.56 17.58 -4.41
N CYS A 103 -2.25 16.61 -5.03
CA CYS A 103 -1.58 15.53 -5.75
C CYS A 103 -1.02 16.05 -7.09
N PRO A 104 0.31 16.04 -7.31
CA PRO A 104 0.89 16.54 -8.56
C PRO A 104 0.43 15.73 -9.77
N ALA A 105 0.26 14.41 -9.63
CA ALA A 105 -0.25 13.56 -10.70
C ALA A 105 -1.67 13.95 -11.10
N ASN A 106 -2.55 14.19 -10.11
CA ASN A 106 -3.92 14.63 -10.37
C ASN A 106 -3.97 16.00 -11.04
N LEU A 107 -3.17 16.96 -10.56
CA LEU A 107 -3.07 18.31 -11.12
C LEU A 107 -2.65 18.31 -12.60
N THR A 108 -1.82 17.35 -13.01
CA THR A 108 -1.41 17.16 -14.42
C THR A 108 -2.43 16.39 -15.27
N GLY A 109 -3.61 16.07 -14.74
CA GLY A 109 -4.66 15.35 -15.46
C GLY A 109 -4.48 13.83 -15.55
N LYS A 110 -3.56 13.25 -14.75
CA LYS A 110 -3.45 11.77 -14.66
C LYS A 110 -4.62 11.19 -13.86
N LEU A 111 -4.87 9.90 -14.05
CA LEU A 111 -6.00 9.19 -13.44
C LEU A 111 -5.94 9.12 -11.89
N LEU A 112 -4.75 9.23 -11.29
CA LEU A 112 -4.58 9.08 -9.85
C LEU A 112 -5.34 10.16 -9.07
N SER A 113 -6.17 9.71 -8.13
CA SER A 113 -6.71 10.51 -7.05
C SER A 113 -6.50 9.76 -5.72
N PRO A 114 -5.63 10.26 -4.81
CA PRO A 114 -5.40 9.58 -3.53
C PRO A 114 -6.67 9.41 -2.70
N ARG A 115 -7.63 10.33 -2.80
CA ARG A 115 -8.97 10.16 -2.18
C ARG A 115 -9.68 8.94 -2.75
N LYS A 116 -9.67 8.78 -4.08
CA LYS A 116 -10.34 7.67 -4.75
C LYS A 116 -9.79 6.33 -4.28
N ILE A 117 -8.46 6.19 -4.14
CA ILE A 117 -7.84 4.94 -3.65
C ILE A 117 -8.37 4.53 -2.26
N ILE A 118 -8.47 5.49 -1.32
CA ILE A 118 -8.98 5.24 0.03
C ILE A 118 -10.46 4.85 0.00
N MET A 119 -11.24 5.51 -0.85
CA MET A 119 -12.67 5.26 -1.04
C MET A 119 -12.94 3.90 -1.69
N ASP A 120 -12.22 3.58 -2.76
CA ASP A 120 -12.27 2.29 -3.44
C ASP A 120 -11.91 1.14 -2.49
N THR A 121 -10.97 1.39 -1.56
CA THR A 121 -10.62 0.45 -0.49
C THR A 121 -11.82 0.22 0.44
N ARG A 122 -12.49 1.29 0.89
CA ARG A 122 -13.69 1.19 1.74
C ARG A 122 -14.81 0.44 1.02
N ASP A 123 -15.13 0.86 -0.20
CA ASP A 123 -16.21 0.28 -1.00
C ASP A 123 -15.93 -1.21 -1.27
N ARG A 124 -14.66 -1.59 -1.47
CA ARG A 124 -14.25 -3.00 -1.59
C ARG A 124 -14.43 -3.79 -0.30
N VAL A 125 -14.11 -3.22 0.86
CA VAL A 125 -14.36 -3.86 2.17
C VAL A 125 -15.86 -4.06 2.38
N GLU A 126 -16.67 -3.03 2.09
CA GLU A 126 -18.12 -3.09 2.23
C GLU A 126 -18.73 -4.15 1.31
N GLU A 127 -18.29 -4.21 0.05
CA GLU A 127 -18.71 -5.22 -0.91
C GLU A 127 -18.29 -6.64 -0.50
N LYS A 128 -17.05 -6.83 -0.02
CA LYS A 128 -16.55 -8.17 0.36
C LYS A 128 -17.31 -8.75 1.54
N TYR A 129 -17.51 -7.93 2.57
CA TYR A 129 -18.03 -8.37 3.86
C TYR A 129 -19.51 -8.07 4.05
N ASN A 130 -20.21 -7.59 3.00
CA ASN A 130 -21.61 -7.13 3.08
C ASN A 130 -21.83 -6.17 4.26
N SER A 131 -20.85 -5.29 4.48
CA SER A 131 -20.89 -4.31 5.56
C SER A 131 -21.89 -3.21 5.20
N PRO A 132 -22.74 -2.76 6.15
CA PRO A 132 -22.66 -3.00 7.59
C PRO A 132 -23.52 -4.19 8.03
N LEU A 133 -22.89 -5.13 8.73
CA LEU A 133 -23.49 -6.37 9.20
C LEU A 133 -24.71 -6.18 10.13
N ILE A 134 -24.83 -5.01 10.78
CA ILE A 134 -25.97 -4.70 11.66
C ILE A 134 -27.32 -4.63 10.92
N PHE A 135 -27.32 -4.30 9.63
CA PHE A 135 -28.52 -4.28 8.78
C PHE A 135 -28.72 -5.59 8.00
N HIS A 136 -27.76 -6.51 8.11
CA HIS A 136 -27.76 -7.82 7.49
C HIS A 136 -27.53 -8.93 8.54
N PRO A 137 -28.44 -9.08 9.52
CA PRO A 137 -28.25 -10.00 10.65
C PRO A 137 -28.17 -11.49 10.24
N ASN A 138 -28.62 -11.85 9.03
CA ASN A 138 -28.56 -13.21 8.49
C ASN A 138 -27.21 -13.55 7.84
N VAL A 139 -26.22 -12.68 7.96
CA VAL A 139 -24.87 -12.81 7.35
C VAL A 139 -23.79 -12.85 8.43
N TYR A 140 -24.17 -13.17 9.67
CA TYR A 140 -23.27 -13.31 10.82
C TYR A 140 -23.28 -14.76 11.33
N GLY A 141 -22.11 -15.40 11.37
CA GLY A 141 -21.92 -16.81 11.80
C GLY A 141 -21.39 -17.71 10.67
N GLU A 142 -21.07 -18.98 10.97
CA GLU A 142 -20.58 -19.97 9.98
C GLU A 142 -21.57 -20.21 8.82
N GLU A 143 -22.84 -19.84 9.00
CA GLU A 143 -23.92 -19.97 8.01
C GLU A 143 -24.10 -18.72 7.12
N ALA A 144 -23.25 -17.70 7.29
CA ALA A 144 -23.26 -16.51 6.45
C ALA A 144 -22.93 -16.87 5.00
N LYS A 145 -23.97 -17.07 4.19
CA LYS A 145 -23.86 -17.25 2.75
C LYS A 145 -23.41 -15.92 2.13
N HIS A 146 -22.10 -15.72 2.10
CA HIS A 146 -21.50 -14.71 1.24
C HIS A 146 -21.76 -15.21 -0.18
N GLU A 147 -22.64 -14.54 -0.94
CA GLU A 147 -22.73 -14.80 -2.37
C GLU A 147 -21.36 -14.44 -2.96
N PRO A 148 -20.58 -15.41 -3.46
CA PRO A 148 -19.27 -15.11 -3.98
C PRO A 148 -19.45 -14.20 -5.19
N VAL A 149 -18.71 -13.09 -5.21
CA VAL A 149 -18.64 -12.22 -6.38
C VAL A 149 -18.22 -13.10 -7.57
N THR A 150 -19.12 -13.24 -8.55
CA THR A 150 -19.00 -14.22 -9.64
C THR A 150 -17.96 -13.83 -10.69
N ASP A 151 -17.49 -12.58 -10.66
CA ASP A 151 -16.41 -12.08 -11.50
C ASP A 151 -15.12 -11.89 -10.68
N LEU A 152 -14.27 -12.92 -10.68
CA LEU A 152 -13.01 -12.97 -9.93
C LEU A 152 -11.99 -11.87 -10.32
N MET A 153 -12.10 -11.27 -11.52
CA MET A 153 -11.20 -10.19 -11.95
C MET A 153 -11.73 -8.79 -11.56
N ALA A 154 -13.05 -8.62 -11.49
CA ALA A 154 -13.66 -7.39 -10.97
C ALA A 154 -13.81 -7.40 -9.43
N ALA A 155 -13.64 -8.56 -8.79
CA ALA A 155 -13.84 -8.74 -7.36
C ALA A 155 -12.69 -8.26 -6.46
N THR A 156 -11.53 -7.88 -6.98
CA THR A 156 -10.37 -7.50 -6.13
C THR A 156 -10.15 -6.00 -6.06
N LEU A 157 -9.52 -5.51 -4.99
CA LEU A 157 -9.13 -4.11 -4.88
C LEU A 157 -8.27 -3.69 -6.08
N LEU A 158 -7.19 -4.43 -6.34
CA LEU A 158 -6.32 -4.26 -7.49
C LEU A 158 -7.01 -4.79 -8.76
N ARG A 159 -6.96 -4.02 -9.85
CA ARG A 159 -7.62 -4.23 -11.16
C ARG A 159 -9.15 -4.18 -11.15
N GLY A 160 -9.82 -4.50 -10.04
CA GLY A 160 -11.28 -4.37 -9.92
C GLY A 160 -11.75 -2.94 -9.62
N LYS A 161 -11.14 -2.28 -8.61
CA LYS A 161 -11.46 -0.88 -8.25
C LYS A 161 -10.33 0.09 -8.59
N VAL A 162 -9.09 -0.34 -8.33
CA VAL A 162 -7.87 0.44 -8.53
C VAL A 162 -7.08 -0.10 -9.71
N THR A 163 -6.86 0.74 -10.71
CA THR A 163 -6.14 0.36 -11.93
C THR A 163 -4.62 0.48 -11.76
N PRO A 164 -3.80 -0.37 -12.42
CA PRO A 164 -2.35 -0.21 -12.44
C PRO A 164 -1.88 1.18 -12.92
N GLU A 165 -2.60 1.80 -13.85
CA GLU A 165 -2.30 3.13 -14.38
C GLU A 165 -2.42 4.22 -13.30
N GLU A 166 -3.46 4.15 -12.45
CA GLU A 166 -3.60 5.02 -11.28
C GLU A 166 -2.44 4.80 -10.30
N LEU A 167 -2.08 3.53 -10.04
CA LEU A 167 -0.99 3.20 -9.14
C LEU A 167 0.32 3.77 -9.64
N TRP A 168 0.71 3.53 -10.90
CA TRP A 168 1.99 3.97 -11.46
C TRP A 168 2.08 5.48 -11.72
N ALA A 169 0.95 6.20 -11.70
CA ALA A 169 0.96 7.66 -11.74
C ALA A 169 1.48 8.30 -10.43
N CYS A 170 1.46 7.58 -9.30
CA CYS A 170 1.94 8.09 -8.01
C CYS A 170 3.46 8.35 -8.03
N THR A 171 3.90 9.55 -7.68
CA THR A 171 5.32 9.91 -7.61
C THR A 171 5.94 9.71 -6.24
N THR A 172 5.20 9.10 -5.30
CA THR A 172 5.61 8.89 -3.91
C THR A 172 6.12 10.16 -3.20
N CYS A 173 5.59 11.33 -3.57
CA CYS A 173 5.97 12.64 -3.03
C CYS A 173 5.38 12.97 -1.66
N ASN A 174 4.49 12.10 -1.13
CA ASN A 174 3.93 12.18 0.21
C ASN A 174 2.99 13.37 0.54
N ALA A 175 2.75 14.30 -0.39
CA ALA A 175 1.87 15.45 -0.20
C ALA A 175 0.44 15.08 0.26
N CYS A 176 -0.09 13.94 -0.20
CA CYS A 176 -1.41 13.47 0.20
C CYS A 176 -1.50 13.09 1.68
N VAL A 177 -0.40 12.60 2.26
CA VAL A 177 -0.32 12.17 3.66
C VAL A 177 -0.19 13.39 4.57
N GLU A 178 0.68 14.33 4.20
CA GLU A 178 0.89 15.58 4.97
C GLU A 178 -0.34 16.48 5.00
N SER A 179 -1.14 16.47 3.93
CA SER A 179 -2.32 17.31 3.82
C SER A 179 -3.56 16.73 4.52
N CYS A 180 -3.51 15.47 4.98
CA CYS A 180 -4.68 14.82 5.57
C CYS A 180 -4.99 15.36 6.97
N PRO A 181 -6.21 15.87 7.24
CA PRO A 181 -6.57 16.40 8.56
C PRO A 181 -6.78 15.32 9.64
N VAL A 182 -6.88 14.05 9.24
CA VAL A 182 -7.13 12.90 10.13
C VAL A 182 -6.04 11.82 10.02
N ASN A 183 -4.85 12.22 9.54
CA ASN A 183 -3.64 11.37 9.47
C ASN A 183 -3.77 10.07 8.66
N ILE A 184 -4.61 10.06 7.62
CA ILE A 184 -4.71 8.93 6.69
C ILE A 184 -3.50 8.91 5.77
N ASN A 185 -2.98 7.72 5.51
CA ASN A 185 -1.85 7.48 4.61
C ASN A 185 -2.28 6.68 3.36
N PRO A 186 -2.67 7.35 2.25
CA PRO A 186 -2.96 6.65 0.99
C PRO A 186 -1.73 6.04 0.33
N LEU A 187 -0.53 6.52 0.65
CA LEU A 187 0.71 6.05 0.05
C LEU A 187 0.99 4.59 0.44
N GLU A 188 0.67 4.20 1.67
CA GLU A 188 0.84 2.82 2.17
C GLU A 188 0.08 1.82 1.29
N SER A 189 -1.23 2.01 1.07
CA SER A 189 -2.03 1.13 0.21
C SER A 189 -1.54 1.10 -1.23
N ILE A 190 -1.10 2.25 -1.79
CA ILE A 190 -0.56 2.33 -3.15
C ILE A 190 0.73 1.51 -3.29
N ILE A 191 1.61 1.58 -2.30
CA ILE A 191 2.89 0.84 -2.32
C ILE A 191 2.67 -0.65 -2.17
N GLU A 192 1.77 -1.09 -1.29
CA GLU A 192 1.46 -2.52 -1.17
C GLU A 192 0.88 -3.09 -2.47
N MET A 193 -0.03 -2.37 -3.13
CA MET A 193 -0.55 -2.81 -4.44
C MET A 193 0.52 -2.82 -5.53
N ARG A 194 1.43 -1.83 -5.56
CA ARG A 194 2.59 -1.84 -6.48
C ARG A 194 3.52 -3.01 -6.19
N ARG A 195 3.76 -3.33 -4.92
CA ARG A 195 4.59 -4.45 -4.49
C ARG A 195 4.03 -5.77 -5.02
N PHE A 196 2.72 -5.96 -4.93
CA PHE A 196 2.05 -7.13 -5.50
C PHE A 196 2.24 -7.22 -7.02
N LEU A 197 2.04 -6.12 -7.75
CA LEU A 197 2.28 -6.09 -9.19
C LEU A 197 3.71 -6.49 -9.56
N VAL A 198 4.71 -6.07 -8.78
CA VAL A 198 6.13 -6.32 -9.08
C VAL A 198 6.54 -7.74 -8.67
N LEU A 199 6.28 -8.14 -7.43
CA LEU A 199 6.84 -9.36 -6.84
C LEU A 199 6.02 -10.62 -7.11
N GLU A 200 4.71 -10.50 -7.25
CA GLU A 200 3.81 -11.64 -7.49
C GLU A 200 3.44 -11.77 -8.97
N GLU A 201 3.04 -10.67 -9.62
CA GLU A 201 2.58 -10.71 -11.01
C GLU A 201 3.68 -10.44 -12.05
N SER A 202 4.88 -10.01 -11.64
CA SER A 202 5.94 -9.54 -12.57
C SER A 202 5.47 -8.49 -13.59
N ALA A 203 4.46 -7.70 -13.22
CA ALA A 203 3.74 -6.75 -14.07
C ALA A 203 4.24 -5.30 -13.90
N ALA A 204 5.53 -5.12 -13.62
CA ALA A 204 6.12 -3.79 -13.51
C ALA A 204 6.24 -3.11 -14.89
N PRO A 205 6.16 -1.77 -14.97
CA PRO A 205 6.45 -1.01 -16.19
C PRO A 205 7.82 -1.37 -16.76
N ASN A 206 7.93 -1.43 -18.09
CA ASN A 206 9.18 -1.83 -18.76
C ASN A 206 10.41 -1.00 -18.35
N SER A 207 10.22 0.31 -18.10
CA SER A 207 11.30 1.17 -17.61
C SER A 207 11.86 0.74 -16.25
N LEU A 208 11.01 0.20 -15.36
CA LEU A 208 11.44 -0.34 -14.08
C LEU A 208 12.10 -1.71 -14.22
N ASN A 209 11.61 -2.56 -15.12
CA ASN A 209 12.26 -3.85 -15.40
C ASN A 209 13.70 -3.66 -15.89
N VAL A 210 13.92 -2.73 -16.82
CA VAL A 210 15.27 -2.39 -17.29
C VAL A 210 16.14 -1.87 -16.14
N MET A 211 15.58 -1.03 -15.28
CA MET A 211 16.29 -0.53 -14.09
C MET A 211 16.66 -1.67 -13.13
N PHE A 212 15.75 -2.61 -12.86
CA PHE A 212 16.03 -3.75 -11.98
C PHE A 212 17.16 -4.63 -12.52
N SER A 213 17.13 -4.95 -13.82
CA SER A 213 18.22 -5.69 -14.46
C SER A 213 19.55 -4.94 -14.43
N ASN A 214 19.55 -3.61 -14.59
CA ASN A 214 20.77 -2.82 -14.47
C ASN A 214 21.34 -2.84 -13.05
N ILE A 215 20.47 -2.74 -12.02
CA ILE A 215 20.89 -2.79 -10.63
C ILE A 215 21.49 -4.16 -10.30
N GLU A 216 20.87 -5.24 -10.76
CA GLU A 216 21.36 -6.61 -10.53
C GLU A 216 22.72 -6.86 -11.19
N ASN A 217 22.90 -6.45 -12.44
CA ASN A 217 24.13 -6.73 -13.19
C ASN A 217 25.27 -5.74 -12.91
N ASN A 218 24.95 -4.44 -12.80
CA ASN A 218 25.93 -3.36 -12.74
C ASN A 218 25.98 -2.66 -11.38
N GLY A 219 25.11 -3.00 -10.43
CA GLY A 219 25.01 -2.31 -9.13
C GLY A 219 24.60 -0.84 -9.24
N ALA A 220 23.97 -0.44 -10.36
CA ALA A 220 23.51 0.93 -10.61
C ALA A 220 22.25 0.90 -11.49
N PRO A 221 21.35 1.90 -11.38
CA PRO A 221 20.11 1.94 -12.18
C PRO A 221 20.37 2.19 -13.68
N TRP A 222 21.55 2.67 -14.03
CA TRP A 222 21.96 2.98 -15.39
C TRP A 222 22.84 1.86 -15.97
N ALA A 223 22.74 1.66 -17.28
CA ALA A 223 23.51 0.65 -18.02
C ALA A 223 24.96 1.09 -18.32
N PHE A 224 25.65 1.67 -17.34
CA PHE A 224 27.06 2.05 -17.46
C PHE A 224 27.97 0.98 -16.83
N SER A 225 29.15 0.79 -17.43
CA SER A 225 30.15 -0.12 -16.88
C SER A 225 30.62 0.37 -15.50
N PRO A 226 30.85 -0.53 -14.52
CA PRO A 226 31.46 -0.17 -13.24
C PRO A 226 32.81 0.55 -13.38
N SER A 227 33.57 0.27 -14.45
CA SER A 227 34.86 0.91 -14.73
C SER A 227 34.73 2.41 -15.04
N ASP A 228 33.61 2.82 -15.66
CA ASP A 228 33.36 4.20 -16.09
C ASP A 228 32.83 5.10 -14.95
N ARG A 229 32.59 4.53 -13.77
CA ARG A 229 32.00 5.24 -12.62
C ARG A 229 32.83 6.43 -12.13
N LEU A 230 34.13 6.44 -12.40
CA LEU A 230 35.05 7.52 -11.97
C LEU A 230 35.34 8.54 -13.08
N ASN A 231 34.79 8.39 -14.28
CA ASN A 231 35.07 9.31 -15.39
C ASN A 231 34.68 10.77 -15.09
N TRP A 232 33.66 10.99 -14.24
CA TRP A 232 33.27 12.35 -13.80
C TRP A 232 34.33 13.01 -12.90
N ALA A 233 35.19 12.23 -12.26
CA ALA A 233 36.23 12.70 -11.35
C ALA A 233 37.49 13.13 -12.11
N ASP A 234 37.71 12.64 -13.32
CA ASP A 234 38.90 12.97 -14.12
C ASP A 234 39.00 14.47 -14.38
N GLU A 235 37.90 15.15 -14.68
CA GLU A 235 37.88 16.61 -14.90
C GLU A 235 38.08 17.42 -13.61
N LEU A 236 37.80 16.84 -12.44
CA LEU A 236 37.95 17.49 -11.13
C LEU A 236 39.34 17.29 -10.54
N TYR A 237 39.96 16.12 -10.75
CA TYR A 237 41.26 15.76 -10.15
C TYR A 237 42.44 15.76 -11.14
N ALA A 238 42.23 15.82 -12.47
CA ALA A 238 43.33 15.99 -13.42
C ALA A 238 44.02 17.36 -13.30
N ALA A 239 43.31 18.39 -12.82
CA ALA A 239 43.90 19.71 -12.54
C ALA A 239 44.98 19.64 -11.45
N GLU A 240 44.87 18.70 -10.50
CA GLU A 240 45.83 18.52 -9.40
C GLU A 240 47.06 17.70 -9.82
N LYS A 241 46.87 16.75 -10.76
CA LYS A 241 47.96 15.95 -11.35
C LYS A 241 48.87 16.73 -12.31
N ALA A 242 48.44 17.88 -12.82
CA ALA A 242 49.26 18.73 -13.69
C ALA A 242 50.21 19.66 -12.91
N THR A 243 50.10 19.71 -11.58
CA THR A 243 50.84 20.65 -10.72
C THR A 243 51.92 20.01 -9.83
N VAL A 244 52.23 18.72 -10.01
CA VAL A 244 53.37 18.03 -9.37
C VAL A 244 54.28 17.46 -10.44
#